data_AF-A0A7W7LIM4-F1
#
_entry.id   AF-A0A7W7LIM4-F1
#
_cell.length_a   1.000
_cell.length_b   1.000
_cell.length_c   1.000
_cell.angle_alpha   90.00
_cell.angle_beta   90.00
_cell.angle_gamma   90.00
#
_symmetry.space_group_name_H-M   'P 1'
#
loop_
_entity.id
_entity.type
_entity.pdbx_description
1 polymer ?
#
loop_
_entity_poly.entity_id
_entity_poly.type
_entity_poly.pdbx_seq_one_letter_code
_entity_poly.pdbx_strand_id
1 'polypeptide(L)'
;MGGLNWGWLQGLGWGTVPAWASAFLTSGSLLLGFYILLRDRRKEERQEAAQVICWLERTAVLPDDRCSYTPRVANLAERPVSGVHLVMEHHDPDALEGRRVVMTTPIAPLIRPGEEESLSSGNEVTVAPLAVIRLVVTFLDADGTEWIRDLMPDLVGPTALHPATLSGKYRWPFKHSHVIRNMQLTLRGSEAQHLTISSRRLKKRLRRAR
;
A
#
# COMPACT_ATOMS: atom_id res chain seq x y z
N MET A 1 -2.01 -45.93 58.96
CA MET A 1 -2.06 -46.31 57.54
C MET A 1 -3.38 -45.81 56.97
N GLY A 2 -3.37 -44.68 56.26
CA GLY A 2 -4.55 -44.09 55.62
C GLY A 2 -4.48 -44.27 54.11
N GLY A 3 -5.41 -45.01 53.54
CA GLY A 3 -5.51 -45.24 52.10
C GLY A 3 -6.11 -44.03 51.39
N LEU A 4 -5.36 -43.45 50.45
CA LEU A 4 -5.85 -42.41 49.54
C LEU A 4 -6.90 -43.02 48.59
N ASN A 5 -8.15 -42.61 48.76
CA ASN A 5 -9.27 -43.00 47.91
C ASN A 5 -9.26 -42.16 46.63
N TRP A 6 -8.93 -42.80 45.50
CA TRP A 6 -8.85 -42.18 44.17
C TRP A 6 -10.21 -42.09 43.44
N GLY A 7 -11.33 -42.45 44.09
CA GLY A 7 -12.67 -42.50 43.48
C GLY A 7 -13.22 -41.16 42.97
N TRP A 8 -12.71 -40.03 43.45
CA TRP A 8 -13.17 -38.69 43.03
C TRP A 8 -12.72 -38.30 41.62
N LEU A 9 -11.69 -38.95 41.05
CA LEU A 9 -11.27 -38.71 39.67
C LEU A 9 -12.11 -39.48 38.63
N GLN A 10 -12.88 -40.50 39.05
CA GLN A 10 -13.78 -41.24 38.16
C GLN A 10 -15.14 -40.52 37.95
N GLY A 11 -15.46 -39.53 38.80
CA GLY A 11 -16.69 -38.72 38.70
C GLY A 11 -16.56 -37.45 37.86
N LEU A 12 -15.33 -37.03 37.49
CA LEU A 12 -15.12 -36.01 36.46
C LEU A 12 -15.39 -36.66 35.10
N GLY A 13 -16.68 -36.77 34.76
CA GLY A 13 -17.12 -37.25 33.46
C GLY A 13 -16.58 -36.33 32.38
N TRP A 14 -15.51 -36.76 31.70
CA TRP A 14 -14.85 -36.06 30.59
C TRP A 14 -15.75 -35.91 29.34
N GLY A 15 -17.07 -35.94 29.49
CA GLY A 15 -18.01 -35.98 28.37
C GLY A 15 -17.92 -37.30 27.60
N THR A 16 -18.99 -37.65 26.89
CA THR A 16 -18.93 -38.75 25.93
C THR A 16 -18.16 -38.27 24.69
N VAL A 17 -17.33 -39.12 24.08
CA VAL A 17 -16.59 -38.79 22.84
C VAL A 17 -17.48 -38.12 21.76
N PRO A 18 -18.75 -38.54 21.57
CA PRO A 18 -19.68 -37.85 20.67
C PRO A 18 -19.98 -36.39 21.03
N ALA A 19 -20.01 -36.03 22.32
CA ALA A 19 -20.29 -34.66 22.77
C ALA A 19 -19.15 -33.69 22.44
N TRP A 20 -17.90 -34.17 22.41
CA TRP A 20 -16.77 -33.35 21.98
C TRP A 20 -16.75 -33.18 20.46
N ALA A 21 -17.06 -34.25 19.73
CA ALA A 21 -17.13 -34.21 18.27
C ALA A 21 -18.19 -33.21 17.78
N SER A 22 -19.36 -33.16 18.40
CA SER A 22 -20.39 -32.17 18.07
C SER A 22 -19.94 -30.75 18.39
N ALA A 23 -19.32 -30.51 19.55
CA ALA A 23 -18.79 -29.20 19.92
C ALA A 23 -17.72 -28.69 18.92
N PHE A 24 -16.80 -29.55 18.48
CA PHE A 24 -15.81 -29.19 17.46
C PHE A 24 -16.44 -28.92 16.09
N LEU A 25 -17.44 -29.70 15.69
CA LEU A 25 -18.15 -29.48 14.43
C LEU A 25 -18.90 -28.13 14.43
N THR A 26 -19.58 -27.80 15.53
CA THR A 26 -20.27 -26.51 15.66
C THR A 26 -19.27 -25.35 15.74
N SER A 27 -18.19 -25.49 16.50
CA SER A 27 -17.15 -24.44 16.55
C SER A 27 -16.46 -24.27 15.19
N GLY A 28 -16.24 -25.37 14.46
CA GLY A 28 -15.64 -25.36 13.14
C GLY A 28 -16.53 -24.69 12.10
N SER A 29 -17.84 -24.96 12.12
CA SER A 29 -18.79 -24.33 11.18
C SER A 29 -18.90 -22.82 11.41
N LEU A 30 -18.90 -22.37 12.67
CA LEU A 30 -18.94 -20.95 13.01
C LEU A 30 -17.65 -20.23 12.60
N LEU A 31 -16.48 -20.83 12.88
CA LEU A 31 -15.18 -20.27 12.48
C LEU A 31 -15.05 -20.18 10.95
N LEU A 32 -15.53 -21.19 10.22
CA LEU A 32 -15.57 -21.19 8.76
C LEU A 32 -16.49 -20.08 8.23
N GLY A 33 -17.68 -19.90 8.80
CA GLY A 33 -18.60 -18.82 8.43
C GLY A 33 -17.96 -17.43 8.62
N PHE A 34 -17.33 -17.21 9.77
CA PHE A 34 -16.61 -15.97 10.05
C PHE A 34 -15.43 -15.74 9.08
N TYR A 35 -14.70 -16.81 8.72
CA TYR A 35 -13.61 -16.74 7.76
C TYR A 35 -14.09 -16.33 6.35
N ILE A 36 -15.22 -16.87 5.90
CA ILE A 36 -15.80 -16.51 4.59
C ILE A 36 -16.20 -15.03 4.58
N LEU A 37 -16.87 -14.55 5.62
CA LEU A 37 -17.29 -13.15 5.73
C LEU A 37 -16.09 -12.20 5.70
N LEU A 38 -15.02 -12.50 6.45
CA LEU A 38 -13.79 -11.71 6.41
C LEU A 38 -13.10 -11.75 5.05
N ARG A 39 -13.16 -12.90 4.35
CA ARG A 39 -12.57 -13.05 3.03
C ARG A 39 -13.33 -12.20 2.00
N ASP A 40 -14.65 -12.19 2.05
CA ASP A 40 -15.47 -11.48 1.08
C ASP A 40 -15.41 -9.96 1.29
N ARG A 41 -15.45 -9.48 2.55
CA ARG A 41 -15.19 -8.07 2.85
C ARG A 41 -13.86 -7.57 2.28
N ARG A 42 -12.78 -8.37 2.40
CA ARG A 42 -11.48 -8.01 1.82
C ARG A 42 -11.46 -7.99 0.29
N LYS A 43 -12.37 -8.71 -0.38
CA LYS A 43 -12.48 -8.66 -1.84
C LYS A 43 -13.23 -7.40 -2.26
N GLU A 44 -14.32 -7.07 -1.57
CA GLU A 44 -15.08 -5.83 -1.81
C GLU A 44 -14.18 -4.61 -1.64
N GLU A 45 -13.43 -4.52 -0.53
CA GLU A 45 -12.45 -3.44 -0.29
C GLU A 45 -11.41 -3.33 -1.43
N ARG A 46 -10.94 -4.47 -1.95
CA ARG A 46 -10.01 -4.49 -3.11
C ARG A 46 -10.67 -4.07 -4.40
N GLN A 47 -11.94 -4.41 -4.60
CA GLN A 47 -12.70 -4.05 -5.79
C GLN A 47 -12.99 -2.55 -5.84
N GLU A 48 -13.28 -1.93 -4.70
CA GLU A 48 -13.41 -0.46 -4.60
C GLU A 48 -12.09 0.22 -4.95
N ALA A 49 -10.98 -0.18 -4.33
CA ALA A 49 -9.66 0.36 -4.67
C ALA A 49 -9.26 0.06 -6.12
N ALA A 50 -9.79 -1.03 -6.70
CA ALA A 50 -9.57 -1.39 -8.10
C ALA A 50 -10.16 -0.33 -9.07
N GLN A 51 -11.20 0.39 -8.65
CA GLN A 51 -11.91 1.41 -9.43
C GLN A 51 -11.19 2.77 -9.46
N VAL A 52 -10.16 2.96 -8.63
CA VAL A 52 -9.24 4.10 -8.77
C VAL A 52 -8.27 3.80 -9.91
N ILE A 53 -8.36 4.59 -10.98
CA ILE A 53 -7.53 4.46 -12.18
C ILE A 53 -6.40 5.49 -12.07
N CYS A 54 -5.18 5.05 -12.36
CA CYS A 54 -4.02 5.92 -12.43
C CYS A 54 -3.29 5.65 -13.74
N TRP A 55 -2.88 6.70 -14.44
CA TRP A 55 -2.12 6.59 -15.69
C TRP A 55 -1.15 7.75 -15.83
N LEU A 56 -0.19 7.60 -16.74
CA LEU A 56 0.75 8.66 -17.12
C LEU A 56 0.41 9.18 -18.50
N GLU A 57 0.16 10.48 -18.59
CA GLU A 57 0.04 11.16 -19.87
C GLU A 57 1.42 11.74 -20.25
N ARG A 58 1.95 11.36 -21.41
CA ARG A 58 3.20 11.94 -21.91
C ARG A 58 2.92 13.34 -22.45
N THR A 59 3.51 14.36 -21.85
CA THR A 59 3.27 15.76 -22.21
C THR A 59 4.32 16.30 -23.18
N ALA A 60 5.59 15.93 -22.99
CA ALA A 60 6.68 16.40 -23.85
C ALA A 60 7.84 15.40 -23.91
N VAL A 61 8.59 15.44 -25.01
CA VAL A 61 9.90 14.79 -25.13
C VAL A 61 10.95 15.89 -24.98
N LEU A 62 11.80 15.75 -23.96
CA LEU A 62 12.88 16.68 -23.68
C LEU A 62 14.17 16.24 -24.40
N PRO A 63 15.13 17.16 -24.59
CA PRO A 63 16.51 16.79 -24.91
C PRO A 63 17.06 15.80 -23.86
N ASP A 64 17.96 14.92 -24.27
CA ASP A 64 18.58 13.85 -23.45
C ASP A 64 17.70 12.63 -23.15
N ASP A 65 16.76 12.28 -24.05
CA ASP A 65 15.88 11.11 -23.91
C ASP A 65 15.00 11.11 -22.64
N ARG A 66 14.84 12.30 -22.05
CA ARG A 66 13.94 12.54 -20.93
C ARG A 66 12.53 12.76 -21.47
N CYS A 67 11.55 12.23 -20.76
CA CYS A 67 10.14 12.46 -21.09
C CYS A 67 9.45 13.14 -19.91
N SER A 68 8.64 14.15 -20.21
CA SER A 68 7.77 14.78 -19.24
C SER A 68 6.44 14.04 -19.20
N TYR A 69 6.01 13.68 -17.99
CA TYR A 69 4.75 13.02 -17.76
C TYR A 69 3.89 13.78 -16.77
N THR A 70 2.59 13.81 -17.05
CA THR A 70 1.57 14.28 -16.12
C THR A 70 0.87 13.05 -15.55
N PRO A 71 1.06 12.73 -14.25
CA PRO A 71 0.31 11.67 -13.61
C PRO A 71 -1.14 12.11 -13.42
N ARG A 72 -2.06 11.25 -13.84
CA ARG A 72 -3.49 11.44 -13.69
C ARG A 72 -4.09 10.35 -12.82
N VAL A 73 -5.07 10.73 -12.02
CA VAL A 73 -5.79 9.85 -11.11
C VAL A 73 -7.28 10.15 -11.22
N ALA A 74 -8.06 9.15 -11.59
CA ALA A 74 -9.51 9.22 -11.58
C ALA A 74 -10.09 8.28 -10.53
N ASN A 75 -11.05 8.78 -9.76
CA ASN A 75 -11.77 7.97 -8.79
C ASN A 75 -13.12 7.53 -9.38
N LEU A 76 -13.19 6.29 -9.89
CA LEU A 76 -14.48 5.72 -10.34
C LEU A 76 -15.23 4.97 -9.23
N ALA A 77 -14.68 4.96 -8.01
CA ALA A 77 -15.36 4.36 -6.87
C ALA A 77 -16.53 5.23 -6.39
N GLU A 78 -17.52 4.59 -5.75
CA GLU A 78 -18.67 5.27 -5.16
C GLU A 78 -18.31 6.09 -3.90
N ARG A 79 -17.08 5.94 -3.41
CA ARG A 79 -16.57 6.57 -2.19
C ARG A 79 -15.37 7.48 -2.50
N PRO A 80 -15.19 8.58 -1.76
CA PRO A 80 -14.05 9.45 -1.96
C PRO A 80 -12.74 8.77 -1.54
N VAL A 81 -11.65 9.13 -2.21
CA VAL A 81 -10.28 8.75 -1.82
C VAL A 81 -9.51 9.99 -1.40
N SER A 82 -8.57 9.82 -0.46
CA SER A 82 -7.84 10.93 0.15
C SER A 82 -6.34 10.69 0.19
N GLY A 83 -5.57 11.74 0.43
CA GLY A 83 -4.11 11.65 0.57
C GLY A 83 -3.44 11.05 -0.66
N VAL A 84 -3.81 11.53 -1.86
CA VAL A 84 -3.28 11.02 -3.12
C VAL A 84 -1.90 11.64 -3.37
N HIS A 85 -0.89 10.79 -3.41
CA HIS A 85 0.50 11.20 -3.63
C HIS A 85 1.14 10.38 -4.75
N LEU A 86 1.97 11.02 -5.54
CA LEU A 86 2.94 10.36 -6.39
C LEU A 86 4.18 10.04 -5.56
N VAL A 87 4.69 8.82 -5.66
CA VAL A 87 5.97 8.43 -5.10
C VAL A 87 6.89 7.94 -6.20
N MET A 88 8.01 8.62 -6.36
CA MET A 88 9.07 8.26 -7.29
C MET A 88 10.29 7.77 -6.51
N GLU A 89 10.81 6.62 -6.89
CA GLU A 89 12.10 6.09 -6.45
C GLU A 89 13.05 6.11 -7.65
N HIS A 90 14.18 6.80 -7.53
CA HIS A 90 15.21 6.86 -8.56
C HIS A 90 16.61 6.59 -7.98
N HIS A 91 17.52 6.19 -8.86
CA HIS A 91 18.95 6.15 -8.54
C HIS A 91 19.48 7.57 -8.36
N ASP A 92 20.28 7.78 -7.32
CA ASP A 92 21.03 9.03 -7.14
C ASP A 92 22.24 9.00 -8.10
N PRO A 93 22.29 9.84 -9.14
CA PRO A 93 23.38 9.81 -10.12
C PRO A 93 24.73 10.21 -9.51
N ASP A 94 24.72 11.00 -8.43
CA ASP A 94 25.93 11.55 -7.80
C ASP A 94 26.45 10.68 -6.64
N ALA A 95 25.69 9.66 -6.23
CA ALA A 95 26.09 8.79 -5.14
C ALA A 95 26.97 7.64 -5.64
N LEU A 96 28.16 7.51 -5.04
CA LEU A 96 29.20 6.52 -5.37
C LEU A 96 28.80 5.04 -5.30
N GLU A 97 27.60 4.68 -4.83
CA GLU A 97 27.00 3.35 -5.07
C GLU A 97 25.58 3.27 -4.48
N GLY A 98 24.61 2.86 -5.29
CA GLY A 98 23.36 2.24 -4.82
C GLY A 98 22.41 3.07 -3.95
N ARG A 99 22.66 4.38 -3.79
CA ARG A 99 21.76 5.24 -3.04
C ARG A 99 20.48 5.46 -3.85
N ARG A 100 19.35 5.32 -3.16
CA ARG A 100 18.02 5.53 -3.72
C ARG A 100 17.44 6.79 -3.11
N VAL A 101 16.90 7.65 -3.96
CA VAL A 101 16.16 8.83 -3.54
C VAL A 101 14.69 8.53 -3.72
N VAL A 102 13.90 8.83 -2.69
CA VAL A 102 12.44 8.71 -2.73
C VAL A 102 11.87 10.11 -2.65
N MET A 103 11.17 10.52 -3.69
CA MET A 103 10.45 11.78 -3.76
C MET A 103 8.95 11.52 -3.66
N THR A 104 8.26 12.30 -2.84
CA THR A 104 6.81 12.23 -2.69
C THR A 104 6.19 13.58 -3.04
N THR A 105 5.28 13.57 -4.00
CA THR A 105 4.61 14.78 -4.48
C THR A 105 3.10 14.64 -4.28
N PRO A 106 2.43 15.55 -3.57
CA PRO A 106 0.97 15.50 -3.44
C PRO A 106 0.32 15.77 -4.80
N ILE A 107 -0.67 14.95 -5.16
CA ILE A 107 -1.52 15.15 -6.34
C ILE A 107 -2.78 15.88 -5.90
N ALA A 108 -3.56 15.26 -5.00
CA ALA A 108 -4.79 15.81 -4.48
C ALA A 108 -5.02 15.37 -3.03
N PRO A 109 -5.49 16.25 -2.14
CA PRO A 109 -5.83 15.86 -0.78
C PRO A 109 -7.07 14.96 -0.72
N LEU A 110 -8.00 15.12 -1.67
CA LEU A 110 -9.27 14.40 -1.77
C LEU A 110 -9.71 14.35 -3.23
N ILE A 111 -10.19 13.20 -3.70
CA ILE A 111 -10.83 13.02 -5.02
C ILE A 111 -12.21 12.39 -4.79
N ARG A 112 -13.29 13.08 -5.16
CA ARG A 112 -14.65 12.55 -5.00
C ARG A 112 -14.99 11.51 -6.07
N PRO A 113 -16.06 10.72 -5.87
CA PRO A 113 -16.58 9.83 -6.91
C PRO A 113 -16.81 10.56 -8.24
N GLY A 114 -16.24 10.01 -9.32
CA GLY A 114 -16.31 10.55 -10.68
C GLY A 114 -15.38 11.73 -10.97
N GLU A 115 -14.63 12.22 -9.98
CA GLU A 115 -13.63 13.27 -10.20
C GLU A 115 -12.30 12.70 -10.72
N GLU A 116 -11.63 13.49 -11.53
CA GLU A 116 -10.27 13.25 -12.02
C GLU A 116 -9.39 14.40 -11.58
N GLU A 117 -8.22 14.07 -11.05
CA GLU A 117 -7.21 15.02 -10.66
C GLU A 117 -5.88 14.71 -11.33
N SER A 118 -5.11 15.76 -11.56
CA SER A 118 -3.76 15.67 -12.10
C SER A 118 -2.83 16.57 -11.31
N LEU A 119 -1.53 16.33 -11.42
CA LEU A 119 -0.55 17.21 -10.82
C LEU A 119 -0.68 18.60 -11.46
N SER A 120 -0.82 19.63 -10.63
CA SER A 120 -1.14 21.00 -11.07
C SER A 120 -0.20 21.45 -12.19
N SER A 121 -0.77 22.09 -13.23
CA SER A 121 -0.04 22.63 -14.39
C SER A 121 1.19 23.41 -13.93
N GLY A 122 2.38 22.85 -14.16
CA GLY A 122 3.67 23.37 -13.67
C GLY A 122 4.51 22.35 -12.90
N ASN A 123 3.91 21.29 -12.38
CA ASN A 123 4.62 20.20 -11.70
C ASN A 123 4.59 18.91 -12.55
N GLU A 124 5.00 19.03 -13.81
CA GLU A 124 5.25 17.85 -14.63
C GLU A 124 6.40 17.05 -14.04
N VAL A 125 6.32 15.74 -14.21
CA VAL A 125 7.29 14.80 -13.66
C VAL A 125 8.22 14.40 -14.80
N THR A 126 9.44 14.94 -14.78
CA THR A 126 10.47 14.55 -15.72
C THR A 126 11.04 13.19 -15.32
N VAL A 127 10.89 12.21 -16.19
CA VAL A 127 11.39 10.85 -16.00
C VAL A 127 12.50 10.59 -17.01
N ALA A 128 13.68 10.22 -16.49
CA ALA A 128 14.71 9.55 -17.27
C ALA A 128 14.47 8.03 -17.14
N PRO A 129 14.06 7.32 -18.22
CA PRO A 129 13.63 5.92 -18.14
C PRO A 129 14.64 4.98 -17.48
N LEU A 130 15.94 5.23 -17.67
CA LEU A 130 17.02 4.40 -17.12
C LEU A 130 17.33 4.70 -15.64
N ALA A 131 16.87 5.83 -15.11
CA ALA A 131 17.16 6.25 -13.74
C ALA A 131 16.03 5.94 -12.74
N VAL A 132 14.80 5.79 -13.23
CA VAL A 132 13.62 5.53 -12.39
C VAL A 132 13.52 4.05 -12.07
N ILE A 133 13.54 3.74 -10.77
CA ILE A 133 13.40 2.39 -10.23
C ILE A 133 11.92 2.07 -10.02
N ARG A 134 11.14 3.07 -9.60
CA ARG A 134 9.72 2.91 -9.28
C ARG A 134 8.96 4.22 -9.41
N LEU A 135 7.77 4.16 -9.99
CA LEU A 135 6.82 5.27 -10.02
C LEU A 135 5.44 4.75 -9.65
N VAL A 136 4.96 5.16 -8.47
CA VAL A 136 3.67 4.68 -7.92
C VAL A 136 2.80 5.85 -7.47
N VAL A 137 1.49 5.64 -7.47
CA VAL A 137 0.53 6.50 -6.78
C VAL A 137 0.08 5.80 -5.50
N THR A 138 0.07 6.52 -4.38
CA THR A 138 -0.45 6.06 -3.10
C THR A 138 -1.68 6.87 -2.73
N PHE A 139 -2.72 6.23 -2.20
CA PHE A 139 -3.93 6.90 -1.72
C PHE A 139 -4.56 6.14 -0.55
N LEU A 140 -5.42 6.82 0.20
CA LEU A 140 -6.24 6.26 1.26
C LEU A 140 -7.68 6.12 0.75
N ASP A 141 -8.28 4.95 0.94
CA ASP A 141 -9.72 4.80 0.78
C ASP A 141 -10.49 5.48 1.93
N ALA A 142 -11.82 5.49 1.86
CA ALA A 142 -12.65 6.08 2.90
C ALA A 142 -12.66 5.29 4.23
N ASP A 143 -12.07 4.09 4.29
CA ASP A 143 -11.83 3.34 5.52
C ASP A 143 -10.44 3.64 6.12
N GLY A 144 -9.64 4.46 5.44
CA GLY A 144 -8.27 4.80 5.81
C GLY A 144 -7.25 3.72 5.47
N THR A 145 -7.60 2.76 4.60
CA THR A 145 -6.64 1.77 4.08
C THR A 145 -5.80 2.39 2.99
N GLU A 146 -4.49 2.22 3.10
CA GLU A 146 -3.53 2.70 2.12
C GLU A 146 -3.37 1.70 0.96
N TRP A 147 -3.53 2.23 -0.25
CA TRP A 147 -3.40 1.53 -1.52
C TRP A 147 -2.25 2.11 -2.34
N ILE A 148 -1.66 1.25 -3.18
CA ILE A 148 -0.51 1.61 -4.03
C ILE A 148 -0.81 1.12 -5.43
N ARG A 149 -0.65 1.99 -6.41
CA ARG A 149 -0.77 1.71 -7.84
C ARG A 149 0.53 1.96 -8.54
N ASP A 150 0.97 1.00 -9.34
CA ASP A 150 2.20 1.12 -10.10
C ASP A 150 1.91 1.73 -11.47
N LEU A 151 2.62 2.81 -11.80
CA LEU A 151 2.53 3.53 -13.06
C LEU A 151 3.65 3.14 -14.03
N MET A 152 4.59 2.31 -13.59
CA MET A 152 5.72 1.86 -14.39
C MET A 152 5.38 0.91 -15.56
N PRO A 153 4.26 0.15 -15.57
CA PRO A 153 3.85 -0.62 -16.76
C PRO A 153 3.76 0.22 -18.04
N ASP A 154 3.35 1.47 -17.90
CA ASP A 154 3.12 2.39 -19.03
C ASP A 154 4.42 2.99 -19.57
N LEU A 155 5.51 2.94 -18.77
CA LEU A 155 6.81 3.53 -19.08
C LEU A 155 7.78 2.54 -19.74
N VAL A 156 7.76 1.27 -19.32
CA VAL A 156 8.79 0.27 -19.68
C VAL A 156 8.32 -0.73 -20.75
N GLY A 157 7.06 -0.63 -21.20
CA GLY A 157 6.46 -1.57 -22.14
C GLY A 157 6.10 -2.92 -21.49
N PRO A 158 5.47 -3.84 -22.24
CA PRO A 158 4.82 -5.04 -21.69
C PRO A 158 5.77 -6.04 -21.00
N THR A 159 7.08 -5.87 -21.13
CA THR A 159 8.09 -6.82 -20.65
C THR A 159 8.36 -6.74 -19.14
N ALA A 160 7.89 -5.68 -18.45
CA ALA A 160 8.09 -5.49 -17.01
C ALA A 160 6.82 -5.67 -16.14
N LEU A 161 5.72 -6.13 -16.74
CA LEU A 161 4.45 -6.32 -16.04
C LEU A 161 4.47 -7.56 -15.14
N HIS A 162 4.60 -7.37 -13.83
CA HIS A 162 4.14 -8.36 -12.88
C HIS A 162 2.63 -8.14 -12.64
N PRO A 163 1.75 -9.13 -12.89
CA PRO A 163 0.28 -9.00 -12.79
C PRO A 163 -0.25 -8.92 -11.33
N ALA A 164 0.51 -8.30 -10.42
CA ALA A 164 0.22 -8.26 -8.98
C ALA A 164 0.23 -6.84 -8.37
N THR A 165 0.02 -5.77 -9.13
CA THR A 165 0.00 -4.39 -8.61
C THR A 165 -1.38 -3.91 -8.14
N LEU A 166 -2.17 -4.86 -7.63
CA LEU A 166 -3.16 -4.68 -6.56
C LEU A 166 -2.78 -5.58 -5.37
N SER A 167 -1.49 -5.70 -5.06
CA SER A 167 -1.03 -6.48 -3.92
C SER A 167 -1.13 -5.64 -2.65
N GLY A 168 -2.07 -6.02 -1.78
CA GLY A 168 -2.22 -5.47 -0.45
C GLY A 168 -0.95 -5.47 0.39
N LYS A 169 -0.91 -4.55 1.36
CA LYS A 169 0.10 -4.40 2.43
C LYS A 169 1.54 -4.61 1.96
N TYR A 170 2.01 -3.77 1.03
CA TYR A 170 3.45 -3.51 0.99
C TYR A 170 3.86 -2.84 2.30
N ARG A 171 4.85 -3.42 2.98
CA ARG A 171 5.44 -2.85 4.18
C ARG A 171 6.35 -1.70 3.74
N TRP A 172 5.77 -0.51 3.54
CA TRP A 172 6.55 0.72 3.37
C TRP A 172 7.57 0.84 4.52
N PRO A 173 8.83 1.23 4.26
CA PRO A 173 9.81 1.47 5.31
C PRO A 173 9.45 2.65 6.22
N PHE A 174 8.43 3.44 5.86
CA PHE A 174 7.95 4.59 6.62
C PHE A 174 6.58 4.28 7.24
N LYS A 175 6.42 4.52 8.55
CA LYS A 175 5.09 4.57 9.17
C LYS A 175 4.51 5.95 8.92
N HIS A 176 3.54 6.06 8.01
CA HIS A 176 2.86 7.33 7.69
C HIS A 176 1.96 7.86 8.81
N SER A 177 1.78 7.16 9.93
CA SER A 177 0.68 7.48 10.85
C SER A 177 0.90 8.65 11.83
N HIS A 178 2.10 9.24 11.96
CA HIS A 178 2.26 10.38 12.90
C HIS A 178 3.28 11.48 12.53
N VAL A 179 4.12 11.33 11.49
CA VAL A 179 5.30 12.21 11.33
C VAL A 179 5.16 13.28 10.25
N ILE A 180 4.23 13.17 9.30
CA ILE A 180 4.04 14.21 8.27
C ILE A 180 2.88 15.15 8.64
N ARG A 181 2.79 15.56 9.91
CA ARG A 181 1.82 16.59 10.33
C ARG A 181 2.39 18.00 10.40
N ASN A 182 3.70 18.19 10.32
CA ASN A 182 4.31 19.53 10.33
C ASN A 182 5.61 19.52 9.52
N MET A 183 5.53 19.37 8.20
CA MET A 183 6.58 19.92 7.35
C MET A 183 5.99 21.19 6.72
N GLN A 184 5.96 22.27 7.52
CA GLN A 184 5.76 23.62 7.00
C GLN A 184 6.94 23.88 6.06
N LEU A 185 6.67 23.79 4.76
CA LEU A 185 7.52 24.34 3.73
C LEU A 185 7.47 25.86 3.89
N THR A 186 8.39 26.44 4.68
CA THR A 186 8.74 27.85 4.49
C THR A 186 9.40 27.96 3.13
N LEU A 187 8.60 28.32 2.12
CA LEU A 187 9.07 28.78 0.83
C LEU A 187 9.93 30.04 1.05
N ARG A 188 11.25 29.87 0.93
CA ARG A 188 12.17 31.01 0.85
C ARG A 188 13.21 30.73 -0.24
N GLY A 189 13.13 31.50 -1.32
CA GLY A 189 14.22 31.68 -2.26
C GLY A 189 14.33 30.62 -3.35
N SER A 190 14.66 31.10 -4.54
CA SER A 190 14.54 30.48 -5.86
C SER A 190 15.70 29.54 -6.24
N GLU A 191 15.97 28.49 -5.48
CA GLU A 191 16.93 27.46 -5.93
C GLU A 191 16.46 26.06 -5.51
N ALA A 192 16.44 25.16 -6.50
CA ALA A 192 16.10 23.76 -6.33
C ALA A 192 16.97 23.11 -5.26
N GLN A 193 16.37 22.57 -4.21
CA GLN A 193 17.11 21.84 -3.17
C GLN A 193 16.51 20.45 -2.97
N HIS A 194 17.37 19.47 -3.26
CA HIS A 194 17.16 18.04 -3.05
C HIS A 194 16.87 17.73 -1.57
N LEU A 195 15.73 17.11 -1.29
CA LEU A 195 15.44 16.53 0.02
C LEU A 195 16.09 15.14 0.12
N THR A 196 17.13 15.06 0.95
CA THR A 196 17.85 13.82 1.20
C THR A 196 17.27 13.10 2.43
N ILE A 197 16.45 12.07 2.22
CA ILE A 197 15.93 11.22 3.31
C ILE A 197 16.79 9.95 3.39
N SER A 198 17.72 9.89 4.35
CA SER A 198 18.46 8.65 4.67
C SER A 198 17.72 7.86 5.76
N SER A 199 17.21 6.67 5.46
CA SER A 199 16.63 5.78 6.48
C SER A 199 17.64 4.70 6.93
N ARG A 200 17.96 4.66 8.22
CA ARG A 200 18.69 3.53 8.84
C ARG A 200 17.73 2.36 9.02
N ARG A 201 18.04 1.21 8.39
CA ARG A 201 17.24 -0.02 8.41
C ARG A 201 17.00 -0.52 9.85
N LEU A 202 15.77 -0.42 10.34
CA LEU A 202 15.35 -1.02 11.62
C LEU A 202 14.73 -2.41 11.34
N LYS A 203 15.54 -3.47 11.48
CA LYS A 203 15.10 -4.86 11.32
C LYS A 203 14.14 -5.26 12.44
N LYS A 204 12.83 -5.34 12.15
CA LYS A 204 11.86 -6.07 12.99
C LYS A 204 11.30 -7.28 12.26
N ARG A 205 11.64 -8.48 12.76
CA ARG A 205 11.05 -9.78 12.40
C ARG A 205 9.54 -9.75 12.62
N LEU A 206 8.76 -10.05 11.60
CA LEU A 206 7.33 -10.39 11.73
C LEU A 206 7.04 -11.61 10.86
N ARG A 207 6.26 -12.54 11.42
CA ARG A 207 5.97 -13.88 10.90
C ARG A 207 5.05 -13.80 9.67
N ARG A 208 5.36 -14.60 8.64
CA ARG A 208 4.48 -14.90 7.49
C ARG A 208 3.30 -15.73 7.97
N ALA A 209 2.08 -15.36 7.57
CA ALA A 209 0.99 -16.30 7.41
C ALA A 209 0.99 -16.76 5.94
N ARG A 210 0.86 -18.07 5.73
CA ARG A 210 0.78 -18.71 4.41
C ARG A 210 -0.49 -18.30 3.68
#